data_AF-A0A915UYS5-F1
#
_entry.id   AF-A0A915UYS5-F1
#
_cell.length_a   1.000
_cell.length_b   1.000
_cell.length_c   1.000
_cell.angle_alpha   90.00
_cell.angle_beta   90.00
_cell.angle_gamma   90.00
#
_symmetry.space_group_name_H-M   'P 1'
#
loop_
_entity.id
_entity.type
_entity.pdbx_description
1 polymer ?
#
loop_
_entity_poly.entity_id
_entity_poly.type
_entity_poly.pdbx_seq_one_letter_code
_entity_poly.pdbx_strand_id
1 'polypeptide(L)'
;MRRVALPFIVLTLLTFTVVPTSAQPSEPSLAAIKSAHWQARVELAIPAPSPADTARLPFERAGTQAAQNVAAGTRIVFQSFRNGNWEIYRANGDGSGVLRLTATPATDIEPRLSRNGQKIVFASNRTGNFDLYVMNWDGSGLQQLTNTSSDGRAPHADRGR
;
A
#
# COMPACT_ATOMS: atom_id res chain seq x y z
N MET A 1 42.49 -51.65 55.38
CA MET A 1 41.62 -52.20 56.44
C MET A 1 40.74 -51.09 56.98
N ARG A 2 39.49 -51.44 57.34
CA ARG A 2 38.48 -50.67 58.11
C ARG A 2 37.61 -49.67 57.33
N ARG A 3 36.41 -50.17 57.01
CA ARG A 3 35.18 -49.40 56.81
C ARG A 3 34.77 -48.77 58.16
N VAL A 4 34.33 -47.52 58.14
CA VAL A 4 33.47 -46.95 59.19
C VAL A 4 32.30 -46.29 58.47
N ALA A 5 31.09 -46.70 58.85
CA ALA A 5 29.82 -46.17 58.38
C ALA A 5 29.07 -45.56 59.58
N LEU A 6 28.10 -44.68 59.26
CA LEU A 6 26.97 -44.13 60.05
C LEU A 6 27.09 -42.62 60.38
N PRO A 7 25.98 -41.87 60.58
CA PRO A 7 24.64 -41.97 59.96
C PRO A 7 24.00 -40.62 59.55
N PHE A 8 22.95 -40.73 58.71
CA PHE A 8 21.75 -39.88 58.51
C PHE A 8 21.72 -38.40 58.98
N ILE A 9 21.51 -37.48 58.04
CA ILE A 9 20.49 -36.41 58.15
C ILE A 9 19.86 -36.20 56.76
N VAL A 10 18.56 -36.51 56.63
CA VAL A 10 17.75 -36.13 55.47
C VAL A 10 17.23 -34.72 55.74
N LEU A 11 17.77 -33.72 55.04
CA LEU A 11 17.22 -32.38 55.02
C LEU A 11 16.47 -32.19 53.70
N THR A 12 15.15 -32.29 53.75
CA THR A 12 14.27 -32.06 52.61
C THR A 12 14.22 -30.56 52.32
N LEU A 13 14.92 -30.10 51.29
CA LEU A 13 14.73 -28.77 50.74
C LEU A 13 13.66 -28.85 49.65
N LEU A 14 12.54 -28.17 49.87
CA LEU A 14 11.51 -27.95 48.85
C LEU A 14 12.14 -27.10 47.74
N THR A 15 12.41 -27.69 46.57
CA THR A 15 12.78 -26.91 45.39
C THR A 15 11.50 -26.38 44.75
N PHE A 16 11.26 -25.06 44.85
CA PHE A 16 10.27 -24.39 44.03
C PHE A 16 10.86 -24.22 42.63
N THR A 17 10.39 -25.01 41.66
CA THR A 17 10.76 -24.81 40.25
C THR A 17 10.04 -23.58 39.74
N VAL A 18 10.77 -22.51 39.47
CA VAL A 18 10.24 -21.37 38.72
C VAL A 18 10.09 -21.82 37.26
N VAL A 19 8.86 -21.87 36.77
CA VAL A 19 8.58 -22.05 35.33
C VAL A 19 8.65 -20.67 34.69
N PRO A 20 9.62 -20.36 33.80
CA PRO A 20 9.50 -19.19 32.95
C PRO A 20 8.45 -19.48 31.87
N THR A 21 7.23 -19.02 32.10
CA THR A 21 6.21 -18.90 31.07
C THR A 21 6.51 -17.66 30.23
N SER A 22 7.10 -17.86 29.06
CA SER A 22 6.53 -17.38 27.79
C SER A 22 7.20 -18.13 26.64
N ALA A 23 6.55 -19.19 26.17
CA ALA A 23 6.80 -19.67 24.83
C ALA A 23 6.36 -18.56 23.86
N GLN A 24 7.34 -17.81 23.34
CA GLN A 24 7.11 -16.89 22.23
C GLN A 24 6.61 -17.74 21.04
N PRO A 25 5.44 -17.45 20.43
CA PRO A 25 5.02 -18.20 19.26
C PRO A 25 6.07 -18.03 18.18
N SER A 26 6.69 -19.14 17.75
CA SER A 26 7.67 -19.13 16.67
C SER A 26 7.00 -18.61 15.40
N GLU A 27 7.41 -17.45 14.90
CA GLU A 27 6.98 -16.97 13.60
C GLU A 27 7.35 -18.02 12.54
N PRO A 28 6.43 -18.40 11.64
CA PRO A 28 6.77 -19.33 10.58
C PRO A 28 7.79 -18.66 9.65
N SER A 29 8.91 -19.34 9.43
CA SER A 29 9.93 -18.87 8.48
C SER A 29 9.33 -18.63 7.09
N LEU A 30 9.91 -17.72 6.31
CA LEU A 30 9.49 -17.40 4.94
C LEU A 30 9.44 -18.62 4.00
N ALA A 31 10.10 -19.73 4.35
CA ALA A 31 10.00 -20.99 3.64
C ALA A 31 8.69 -21.74 3.93
N ALA A 32 8.19 -21.70 5.16
CA ALA A 32 6.95 -22.37 5.56
C ALA A 32 5.70 -21.74 4.93
N ILE A 33 5.70 -20.42 4.73
CA ILE A 33 4.60 -19.70 4.06
C ILE A 33 4.51 -20.07 2.56
N LYS A 34 5.63 -20.49 1.93
CA LYS A 34 5.65 -20.89 0.52
C LYS A 34 5.21 -22.34 0.28
N SER A 35 5.10 -23.16 1.34
CA SER A 35 4.81 -24.60 1.24
C SER A 35 3.44 -25.00 1.78
N ALA A 36 2.60 -24.05 2.21
CA ALA A 36 1.20 -24.30 2.55
C ALA A 36 0.39 -24.61 1.27
N HIS A 37 0.58 -25.82 0.73
CA HIS A 37 -0.30 -26.41 -0.26
C HIS A 37 -1.68 -26.61 0.38
N TRP A 38 -2.66 -25.85 -0.10
CA TRP A 38 -4.08 -26.01 0.23
C TRP A 38 -4.57 -27.38 -0.29
N GLN A 39 -4.60 -28.40 0.57
CA GLN A 39 -5.30 -29.65 0.29
C GLN A 39 -6.66 -29.63 1.00
N ALA A 40 -7.69 -29.24 0.25
CA ALA A 40 -9.04 -29.75 0.43
C ALA A 40 -9.80 -29.54 -0.88
N ARG A 41 -9.86 -30.59 -1.70
CA ARG A 41 -10.69 -30.65 -2.91
C ARG A 41 -11.78 -31.68 -2.63
N VAL A 42 -13.03 -31.23 -2.51
CA VAL A 42 -14.20 -32.13 -2.66
C VAL A 42 -14.50 -32.17 -4.15
N GLU A 43 -14.04 -33.21 -4.81
CA GLU A 43 -14.23 -33.41 -6.26
C GLU A 43 -15.54 -34.15 -6.51
N LEU A 44 -16.63 -33.40 -6.74
CA LEU A 44 -17.75 -33.93 -7.51
C LEU A 44 -17.26 -34.04 -8.95
N ALA A 45 -17.07 -35.28 -9.43
CA ALA A 45 -16.47 -35.57 -10.73
C ALA A 45 -17.30 -34.99 -11.88
N ILE A 46 -16.87 -33.84 -12.41
CA ILE A 46 -17.20 -33.38 -13.75
C ILE A 46 -16.16 -34.03 -14.67
N PRO A 47 -16.53 -34.77 -15.73
CA PRO A 47 -15.54 -35.37 -16.62
C PRO A 47 -14.65 -34.27 -17.20
N ALA A 48 -13.33 -34.50 -17.19
CA ALA A 48 -12.38 -33.55 -17.76
C ALA A 48 -12.74 -33.27 -19.23
N PRO A 49 -12.69 -32.00 -19.67
CA PRO A 49 -12.94 -31.66 -21.07
C PRO A 49 -11.94 -32.41 -21.95
N SER A 50 -12.42 -32.95 -23.07
CA SER A 50 -11.58 -33.68 -24.02
C SER A 50 -10.45 -32.75 -24.53
N PRO A 51 -9.23 -33.25 -24.83
CA PRO A 51 -8.14 -32.43 -25.35
C PRO A 51 -8.46 -31.66 -26.64
N ALA A 52 -9.58 -31.97 -27.31
CA ALA A 52 -10.07 -31.24 -28.47
C ALA A 52 -10.77 -29.89 -28.13
N ASP A 53 -11.31 -29.72 -26.91
CA ASP A 53 -12.04 -28.51 -26.51
C ASP A 53 -11.12 -27.39 -25.98
N THR A 54 -9.82 -27.68 -25.80
CA THR A 54 -8.81 -26.70 -25.36
C THR A 54 -8.21 -25.88 -26.51
N ALA A 55 -8.64 -26.10 -27.74
CA ALA A 55 -8.29 -25.25 -28.87
C ALA A 55 -9.12 -23.94 -28.86
N ARG A 56 -8.73 -23.03 -27.95
CA ARG A 56 -9.05 -21.59 -27.92
C ARG A 56 -10.53 -21.21 -27.85
N LEU A 57 -11.05 -21.14 -26.64
CA LEU A 57 -12.30 -20.41 -26.39
C LEU A 57 -12.05 -18.90 -26.60
N PRO A 58 -12.91 -18.19 -27.37
CA PRO A 58 -12.70 -16.79 -27.72
C PRO A 58 -12.70 -15.83 -26.51
N PHE A 59 -13.16 -16.25 -25.32
CA PHE A 59 -13.21 -15.39 -24.14
C PHE A 59 -11.86 -15.25 -23.41
N GLU A 60 -10.93 -16.22 -23.53
CA GLU A 60 -9.66 -16.17 -22.79
C GLU A 60 -8.68 -15.14 -23.36
N ARG A 61 -8.73 -14.87 -24.68
CA ARG A 61 -7.96 -13.79 -25.31
C ARG A 61 -8.49 -12.40 -24.99
N ALA A 62 -9.81 -12.28 -24.86
CA ALA A 62 -10.45 -11.01 -24.55
C ALA A 62 -10.13 -10.54 -23.12
N GLY A 63 -10.06 -11.46 -22.14
CA GLY A 63 -9.78 -11.12 -20.74
C GLY A 63 -8.36 -10.58 -20.49
N THR A 64 -7.35 -11.14 -21.15
CA THR A 64 -5.96 -10.66 -21.00
C THR A 64 -5.68 -9.42 -21.84
N GLN A 65 -6.16 -9.35 -23.09
CA GLN A 65 -5.95 -8.17 -23.93
C GLN A 65 -6.77 -6.96 -23.47
N ALA A 66 -8.00 -7.14 -22.98
CA ALA A 66 -8.78 -6.02 -22.42
C ALA A 66 -8.17 -5.51 -21.12
N ALA A 67 -7.72 -6.38 -20.21
CA ALA A 67 -7.05 -5.94 -18.98
C ALA A 67 -5.71 -5.25 -19.25
N GLN A 68 -4.92 -5.74 -20.22
CA GLN A 68 -3.66 -5.11 -20.63
C GLN A 68 -3.89 -3.79 -21.38
N ASN A 69 -4.91 -3.69 -22.24
CA ASN A 69 -5.23 -2.46 -22.98
C ASN A 69 -5.92 -1.41 -22.11
N VAL A 70 -6.69 -1.81 -21.09
CA VAL A 70 -7.24 -0.89 -20.07
C VAL A 70 -6.11 -0.35 -19.19
N ALA A 71 -5.10 -1.16 -18.85
CA ALA A 71 -3.92 -0.70 -18.12
C ALA A 71 -3.00 0.19 -18.97
N ALA A 72 -2.86 -0.08 -20.28
CA ALA A 72 -1.97 0.65 -21.19
C ALA A 72 -2.37 2.11 -21.47
N GLY A 73 -3.58 2.54 -21.07
CA GLY A 73 -4.04 3.92 -21.19
C GLY A 73 -4.47 4.57 -19.87
N THR A 74 -4.52 3.79 -18.77
CA THR A 74 -4.93 4.31 -17.47
C THR A 74 -3.77 5.10 -16.85
N ARG A 75 -4.09 6.20 -16.18
CA ARG A 75 -3.14 7.09 -15.49
C ARG A 75 -3.56 7.19 -14.03
N ILE A 76 -2.59 7.14 -13.13
CA ILE A 76 -2.83 7.30 -11.69
C ILE A 76 -1.97 8.41 -11.11
N VAL A 77 -2.51 9.07 -10.10
CA VAL A 77 -1.79 10.01 -9.23
C VAL A 77 -1.96 9.59 -7.80
N PHE A 78 -0.91 9.75 -7.00
CA PHE A 78 -0.92 9.36 -5.60
C PHE A 78 0.09 10.18 -4.82
N GLN A 79 -0.13 10.31 -3.52
CA GLN A 79 0.84 10.90 -2.59
C GLN A 79 1.72 9.80 -1.99
N SER A 80 2.98 10.10 -1.68
CA SER A 80 3.86 9.13 -1.00
C SER A 80 4.87 9.81 -0.09
N PHE A 81 5.08 9.24 1.10
CA PHE A 81 6.07 9.68 2.10
C PHE A 81 7.46 9.05 1.90
N ARG A 82 7.71 8.38 0.76
CA ARG A 82 8.92 7.57 0.52
C ARG A 82 10.25 8.35 0.59
N ASN A 83 10.21 9.68 0.59
CA ASN A 83 11.38 10.56 0.68
C ASN A 83 11.38 11.43 1.94
N GLY A 84 10.67 11.05 2.99
CA GLY A 84 10.65 11.78 4.26
C GLY A 84 9.77 13.05 4.27
N ASN A 85 9.05 13.29 3.17
CA ASN A 85 8.02 14.32 3.03
C ASN A 85 6.88 13.77 2.15
N TRP A 86 5.65 14.25 2.36
CA TRP A 86 4.53 13.90 1.47
C TRP A 86 4.65 14.69 0.17
N GLU A 87 4.71 13.94 -0.92
CA GLU A 87 4.91 14.48 -2.26
C GLU A 87 3.95 13.80 -3.24
N ILE A 88 3.63 14.49 -4.33
CA ILE A 88 2.77 13.98 -5.40
C ILE A 88 3.59 13.20 -6.41
N TYR A 89 3.08 12.03 -6.78
CA TYR A 89 3.62 11.16 -7.80
C TYR A 89 2.56 10.84 -8.85
N ARG A 90 3.04 10.45 -10.02
CA ARG A 90 2.22 9.83 -11.05
C ARG A 90 2.79 8.48 -11.48
N ALA A 91 1.95 7.65 -12.06
CA ALA A 91 2.35 6.44 -12.74
C ALA A 91 1.34 6.07 -13.83
N ASN A 92 1.73 5.16 -14.70
CA ASN A 92 0.79 4.45 -15.57
C ASN A 92 -0.12 3.55 -14.72
N GLY A 93 -1.26 3.14 -15.29
CA GLY A 93 -2.26 2.33 -14.60
C GLY A 93 -1.80 0.92 -14.26
N ASP A 94 -0.75 0.44 -14.93
CA ASP A 94 -0.03 -0.79 -14.59
C ASP A 94 1.01 -0.59 -13.47
N GLY A 95 1.15 0.62 -12.94
CA GLY A 95 2.14 0.99 -11.91
C GLY A 95 3.54 1.28 -12.46
N SER A 96 3.77 1.17 -13.77
CA SER A 96 5.03 1.55 -14.41
C SER A 96 5.19 3.07 -14.52
N GLY A 97 6.40 3.55 -14.84
CA GLY A 97 6.63 4.97 -15.13
C GLY A 97 6.40 5.90 -13.94
N VAL A 98 6.67 5.43 -12.71
CA VAL A 98 6.55 6.26 -11.50
C VAL A 98 7.44 7.49 -11.60
N LEU A 99 6.86 8.67 -11.45
CA LEU A 99 7.58 9.95 -11.44
C LEU A 99 7.11 10.83 -10.29
N ARG A 100 8.06 11.43 -9.57
CA ARG A 100 7.82 12.48 -8.55
C ARG A 100 7.52 13.81 -9.26
N LEU A 101 6.40 14.45 -8.93
CA LEU A 101 5.96 15.71 -9.54
C LEU A 101 6.25 16.92 -8.66
N THR A 102 6.26 16.74 -7.34
CA THR A 102 6.58 17.81 -6.39
C THR A 102 7.82 17.45 -5.60
N ALA A 103 8.66 18.43 -5.31
CA ALA A 103 9.89 18.25 -4.56
C ALA A 103 10.21 19.51 -3.75
N THR A 104 9.28 19.89 -2.88
CA THR A 104 9.41 21.10 -2.06
C THR A 104 9.45 20.72 -0.59
N PRO A 105 9.90 21.62 0.32
CA PRO A 105 9.77 21.38 1.75
C PRO A 105 8.32 21.31 2.26
N ALA A 106 7.35 21.72 1.44
CA ALA A 106 5.94 21.71 1.79
C ALA A 106 5.36 20.29 1.72
N THR A 107 4.36 20.03 2.54
CA THR A 107 3.54 18.82 2.51
C THR A 107 2.56 18.93 1.35
N ASP A 108 2.66 18.04 0.36
CA ASP A 108 1.74 17.96 -0.77
C ASP A 108 0.90 16.67 -0.70
N ILE A 109 -0.44 16.80 -0.63
CA ILE A 109 -1.37 15.70 -0.35
C ILE A 109 -2.68 15.78 -1.18
N GLU A 110 -3.45 14.71 -1.07
CA GLU A 110 -4.80 14.51 -1.64
C GLU A 110 -4.90 14.76 -3.15
N PRO A 111 -4.01 14.18 -3.98
CA PRO A 111 -4.03 14.44 -5.41
C PRO A 111 -5.27 13.83 -6.07
N ARG A 112 -5.80 14.54 -7.06
CA ARG A 112 -6.88 14.10 -7.93
C ARG A 112 -6.50 14.38 -9.38
N LEU A 113 -6.61 13.36 -10.23
CA LEU A 113 -6.45 13.49 -11.67
C LEU A 113 -7.79 13.87 -12.31
N SER A 114 -7.78 14.85 -13.20
CA SER A 114 -8.96 15.22 -13.98
C SER A 114 -9.44 14.04 -14.84
N ARG A 115 -10.73 13.99 -15.15
CA ARG A 115 -11.33 12.90 -15.96
C ARG A 115 -10.66 12.71 -17.32
N ASN A 116 -10.14 13.79 -17.93
CA ASN A 116 -9.41 13.75 -19.20
C ASN A 116 -7.91 13.43 -19.04
N GLY A 117 -7.41 13.22 -17.81
CA GLY A 117 -6.03 12.83 -17.54
C GLY A 117 -4.98 13.92 -17.79
N GLN A 118 -5.38 15.19 -17.90
CA GLN A 118 -4.48 16.30 -18.25
C GLN A 118 -4.05 17.16 -17.07
N LYS A 119 -4.90 17.27 -16.03
CA LYS A 119 -4.69 18.17 -14.90
C LYS A 119 -4.69 17.39 -13.59
N ILE A 120 -3.84 17.81 -12.66
CA ILE A 120 -3.74 17.25 -11.33
C ILE A 120 -4.06 18.37 -10.35
N VAL A 121 -5.04 18.17 -9.49
CA VAL A 121 -5.36 19.06 -8.37
C VAL A 121 -4.88 18.41 -7.08
N PHE A 122 -4.31 19.17 -6.17
CA PHE A 122 -3.78 18.68 -4.90
C PHE A 122 -3.73 19.80 -3.86
N ALA A 123 -3.64 19.46 -2.58
CA ALA A 123 -3.48 20.40 -1.49
C ALA A 123 -2.00 20.55 -1.13
N SER A 124 -1.54 21.78 -0.88
CA SER A 124 -0.17 22.09 -0.46
C SER A 124 -0.15 23.15 0.61
N ASN A 125 0.71 22.99 1.62
CA ASN A 125 0.92 23.99 2.67
C ASN A 125 2.11 24.95 2.40
N ARG A 126 2.55 25.07 1.13
CA ARG A 126 3.72 25.89 0.76
C ARG A 126 3.60 27.39 1.06
N THR A 127 2.37 27.87 1.27
CA THR A 127 2.03 29.26 1.65
C THR A 127 1.69 29.40 3.13
N GLY A 128 1.92 28.37 3.95
CA GLY A 128 1.65 28.36 5.39
C GLY A 128 0.33 27.69 5.78
N ASN A 129 -0.67 27.73 4.89
CA ASN A 129 -1.94 27.01 5.02
C ASN A 129 -2.13 26.05 3.85
N PHE A 130 -2.94 24.99 4.01
CA PHE A 130 -3.28 24.12 2.89
C PHE A 130 -4.17 24.85 1.89
N ASP A 131 -3.60 25.12 0.72
CA ASP A 131 -4.26 25.69 -0.43
C ASP A 131 -4.34 24.66 -1.56
N LEU A 132 -5.34 24.80 -2.43
CA LEU A 132 -5.46 23.99 -3.63
C LEU A 132 -4.52 24.50 -4.72
N TYR A 133 -3.81 23.58 -5.34
CA TYR A 133 -2.96 23.82 -6.49
C TYR A 133 -3.38 22.92 -7.65
N VAL A 134 -3.11 23.38 -8.86
CA VAL A 134 -3.27 22.61 -10.10
C VAL A 134 -1.97 22.60 -10.89
N MET A 135 -1.68 21.47 -11.53
CA MET A 135 -0.58 21.34 -12.50
C MET A 135 -1.00 20.43 -13.66
N ASN A 136 -0.21 20.42 -14.73
CA ASN A 136 -0.34 19.46 -15.82
C ASN A 136 0.07 18.05 -15.38
N TRP A 137 -0.39 17.03 -16.11
CA TRP A 137 0.03 15.64 -15.91
C TRP A 137 1.56 15.49 -15.89
N ASP A 138 2.26 16.26 -16.73
CA ASP A 138 3.71 16.22 -16.84
C ASP A 138 4.45 16.89 -15.64
N GLY A 139 3.71 17.61 -14.76
CA GLY A 139 4.23 18.38 -13.64
C GLY A 139 4.43 19.88 -13.96
N SER A 140 4.29 20.29 -15.22
CA SER A 140 4.41 21.68 -15.64
C SER A 140 3.17 22.52 -15.32
N GLY A 141 3.25 23.84 -15.48
CA GLY A 141 2.09 24.73 -15.39
C GLY A 141 1.45 24.77 -13.99
N LEU A 142 2.27 24.73 -12.95
CA LEU A 142 1.84 24.80 -11.56
C LEU A 142 1.18 26.16 -11.26
N GLN A 143 -0.04 26.13 -10.73
CA GLN A 143 -0.84 27.31 -10.40
C GLN A 143 -1.56 27.11 -9.07
N GLN A 144 -1.65 28.15 -8.26
CA GLN A 144 -2.46 28.20 -7.05
C GLN A 144 -3.93 28.52 -7.39
N LEU A 145 -4.88 27.78 -6.83
CA LEU A 145 -6.32 27.95 -7.04
C LEU A 145 -7.02 28.65 -5.87
N THR A 146 -6.57 28.42 -4.64
CA THR A 146 -7.12 29.09 -3.45
C THR A 146 -6.01 29.81 -2.70
N ASN A 147 -6.36 30.89 -2.00
CA ASN A 147 -5.46 31.57 -1.10
C ASN A 147 -6.15 31.78 0.25
N THR A 148 -5.92 30.87 1.16
CA THR A 148 -6.45 30.91 2.53
C THR A 148 -5.56 31.73 3.47
N SER A 149 -4.37 32.17 3.03
CA SER A 149 -3.56 33.15 3.76
C SER A 149 -4.08 34.59 3.60
N SER A 150 -4.97 34.83 2.64
CA SER A 150 -5.75 36.08 2.54
C SER A 150 -7.03 35.99 3.37
N ASP A 151 -6.90 36.00 4.70
CA ASP A 151 -8.00 36.43 5.57
C ASP A 151 -8.41 37.86 5.15
N GLY A 152 -9.64 38.03 4.64
CA GLY A 152 -10.30 39.33 4.61
C GLY A 152 -10.20 40.17 3.32
N ARG A 153 -10.38 39.60 2.12
CA ARG A 153 -11.05 40.38 1.05
C ARG A 153 -12.48 39.89 0.94
N ALA A 154 -13.36 40.63 1.62
CA ALA A 154 -14.80 40.59 1.38
C ALA A 154 -15.08 40.51 -0.13
N PRO A 155 -16.15 39.82 -0.57
CA PRO A 155 -16.63 40.03 -1.93
C PRO A 155 -16.83 41.53 -2.09
N HIS A 156 -16.08 42.16 -2.99
CA HIS A 156 -16.44 43.50 -3.42
C HIS A 156 -17.75 43.34 -4.16
N ALA A 157 -18.85 43.54 -3.44
CA ALA A 157 -20.12 43.89 -4.02
C ALA A 157 -19.87 45.14 -4.86
N ASP A 158 -19.71 44.98 -6.17
CA ASP A 158 -20.03 46.07 -7.07
C ASP A 158 -21.48 45.89 -7.51
N ARG A 159 -22.31 46.81 -7.04
CA ARG A 159 -23.69 46.96 -7.44
C ARG A 159 -23.69 47.65 -8.81
N GLY A 160 -24.26 46.98 -9.79
CA GLY A 160 -25.00 47.61 -10.87
C GLY A 160 -24.17 48.31 -11.94
N ARG A 161 -24.37 47.85 -13.18
CA ARG A 161 -24.94 48.68 -14.25
C ARG A 161 -25.88 47.82 -15.08
#